data_AF-A0A0S6XSD9-F1
#
_entry.id   AF-A0A0S6XSD9-F1
#
_cell.length_a   1.000
_cell.length_b   1.000
_cell.length_c   1.000
_cell.angle_alpha   90.00
_cell.angle_beta   90.00
_cell.angle_gamma   90.00
#
_symmetry.space_group_name_H-M   'P 1'
#
loop_
_entity.id
_entity.type
_entity.pdbx_description
1 polymer ?
#
loop_
_entity_poly.entity_id
_entity_poly.type
_entity_poly.pdbx_seq_one_letter_code
_entity_poly.pdbx_strand_id
1 'polypeptide(L)'
;MTPSSPWRKYLSEFIDHRPIDMNDEAEFYSSLENTKYCIVMVGRPQAEFIIHLKHLRGKSSFFDAKLKEGGSVELPNDDPSIFDRFVNWLQHNYVDDNIIVCARRHRIDPLIHLYLFAHRIGCVGCKDAVMAEINRYWKDNCCAGAAAIVALSESVDPSDRLYKVLARAFAFTYDDDALPIDTAFVRQAPQFAASMLQEVRKREMRRSGKFRRRTVMEDDYQVTCEATPMGSPLNDTPGDSMGDPLGDSSVDPLFCDTEAVNLKG
;
A
#
# COMPACT_ATOMS: atom_id res chain seq x y z
N MET A 1 -33.81 4.36 -17.83
CA MET A 1 -33.21 3.26 -17.06
C MET A 1 -32.02 3.84 -16.32
N THR A 2 -32.15 4.08 -15.03
CA THR A 2 -31.03 4.52 -14.18
C THR A 2 -30.10 3.33 -13.95
N PRO A 3 -28.79 3.44 -14.18
CA PRO A 3 -27.87 2.37 -13.84
C PRO A 3 -27.94 2.13 -12.32
N SER A 4 -28.24 0.89 -11.92
CA SER A 4 -28.21 0.51 -10.52
C SER A 4 -26.80 0.76 -9.98
N SER A 5 -26.68 1.63 -8.98
CA SER A 5 -25.39 2.04 -8.46
C SER A 5 -24.65 0.83 -7.85
N PRO A 6 -23.35 0.61 -8.15
CA PRO A 6 -22.58 -0.55 -7.70
C PRO A 6 -22.60 -0.79 -6.19
N TRP A 7 -22.80 0.25 -5.39
CA TRP A 7 -22.82 0.18 -3.92
C TRP A 7 -24.07 -0.47 -3.32
N ARG A 8 -25.19 -0.59 -4.06
CA ARG A 8 -26.35 -1.38 -3.56
C ARG A 8 -25.99 -2.84 -3.32
N LYS A 9 -24.98 -3.35 -4.05
CA LYS A 9 -24.44 -4.69 -3.88
C LYS A 9 -23.71 -4.84 -2.53
N TYR A 10 -23.02 -3.79 -2.09
CA TYR A 10 -22.33 -3.77 -0.81
C TYR A 10 -23.29 -3.75 0.38
N LEU A 11 -24.40 -3.00 0.32
CA LEU A 11 -25.42 -3.08 1.37
C LEU A 11 -26.08 -4.45 1.46
N SER A 12 -26.27 -5.15 0.34
CA SER A 12 -26.84 -6.51 0.36
C SER A 12 -25.86 -7.59 0.83
N GLU A 13 -24.56 -7.44 0.58
CA GLU A 13 -23.53 -8.37 1.08
C GLU A 13 -23.19 -8.12 2.57
N PHE A 14 -23.53 -6.95 3.11
CA PHE A 14 -23.39 -6.60 4.54
C PHE A 14 -24.53 -7.12 5.44
N ILE A 15 -25.66 -7.52 4.88
CA ILE A 15 -26.72 -8.19 5.63
C ILE A 15 -26.34 -9.67 5.69
N ASP A 16 -25.54 -10.02 6.69
CA ASP A 16 -25.23 -11.40 7.08
C ASP A 16 -26.53 -12.22 7.03
N HIS A 17 -26.65 -13.20 6.13
CA HIS A 17 -27.86 -14.01 5.91
C HIS A 17 -28.16 -14.98 7.08
N ARG A 18 -27.75 -14.64 8.30
CA ARG A 18 -28.29 -15.30 9.48
C ARG A 18 -29.75 -14.89 9.58
N PRO A 19 -30.69 -15.83 9.76
CA PRO A 19 -32.05 -15.47 10.14
C PRO A 19 -31.95 -14.69 11.45
N ILE A 20 -32.17 -13.38 11.38
CA ILE A 20 -32.27 -12.52 12.55
C ILE A 20 -33.56 -12.95 13.23
N ASP A 21 -33.43 -13.41 14.48
CA ASP A 21 -34.59 -13.61 15.35
C ASP A 21 -35.31 -12.26 15.45
N MET A 22 -36.61 -12.19 15.14
CA MET A 22 -37.32 -10.91 15.05
C MET A 22 -37.38 -10.14 16.38
N ASN A 23 -36.99 -10.76 17.50
CA ASN A 23 -36.78 -10.06 18.77
C ASN A 23 -35.43 -9.31 18.86
N ASP A 24 -34.44 -9.63 18.03
CA ASP A 24 -33.16 -8.92 17.90
C ASP A 24 -33.25 -7.72 16.95
N GLU A 25 -34.30 -7.58 16.12
CA GLU A 25 -34.43 -6.43 15.22
C GLU A 25 -34.54 -5.12 16.00
N ALA A 26 -35.34 -5.07 17.07
CA ALA A 26 -35.52 -3.84 17.84
C ALA A 26 -34.25 -3.42 18.59
N GLU A 27 -33.47 -4.36 19.14
CA GLU A 27 -32.15 -4.07 19.73
C GLU A 27 -31.10 -3.71 18.66
N PHE A 28 -31.13 -4.35 17.50
CA PHE A 28 -30.27 -4.01 16.37
C PHE A 28 -30.58 -2.59 15.86
N TYR A 29 -31.85 -2.23 15.69
CA TYR A 29 -32.28 -0.89 15.29
C TYR A 29 -32.05 0.17 16.38
N SER A 30 -32.24 -0.12 17.67
CA SER A 30 -31.83 0.79 18.75
C SER A 30 -30.30 0.90 18.91
N SER A 31 -29.53 -0.13 18.56
CA SER A 31 -28.08 -0.01 18.44
C SER A 31 -27.70 0.86 17.25
N LEU A 32 -28.46 0.76 16.15
CA LEU A 32 -28.31 1.58 14.94
C LEU A 32 -28.62 3.06 15.19
N GLU A 33 -29.62 3.36 16.02
CA GLU A 33 -30.00 4.72 16.45
C GLU A 33 -28.86 5.44 17.22
N ASN A 34 -27.95 4.69 17.83
CA ASN A 34 -26.73 5.24 18.44
C ASN A 34 -25.50 5.18 17.54
N THR A 35 -25.52 4.38 16.46
CA THR A 35 -24.42 4.35 15.51
C THR A 35 -24.49 5.53 14.57
N LYS A 36 -23.66 6.54 14.86
CA LYS A 36 -23.51 7.67 13.95
C LYS A 36 -22.79 7.20 12.68
N TYR A 37 -23.38 7.52 11.53
CA TYR A 37 -22.77 7.42 10.21
C TYR A 37 -22.34 8.80 9.71
N CYS A 38 -21.39 8.82 8.77
CA CYS A 38 -21.05 10.01 8.00
C CYS A 38 -21.08 9.68 6.50
N ILE A 39 -21.44 10.67 5.70
CA ILE A 39 -21.45 10.58 4.23
C ILE A 39 -20.19 11.26 3.71
N VAL A 40 -19.34 10.55 2.98
CA VAL A 40 -18.14 11.11 2.35
C VAL A 40 -18.35 11.17 0.85
N MET A 41 -18.30 12.37 0.28
CA MET A 41 -18.44 12.62 -1.16
C MET A 41 -17.05 12.78 -1.78
N VAL A 42 -16.66 11.92 -2.70
CA VAL A 42 -15.27 11.85 -3.23
C VAL A 42 -15.25 12.06 -4.75
N GLY A 43 -14.33 12.90 -5.22
CA GLY A 43 -14.04 13.06 -6.64
C GLY A 43 -15.08 13.84 -7.46
N ARG A 44 -14.90 13.81 -8.79
CA ARG A 44 -15.79 14.40 -9.80
C ARG A 44 -15.92 13.43 -10.99
N PRO A 45 -17.09 12.83 -11.28
CA PRO A 45 -18.36 12.98 -10.53
C PRO A 45 -18.22 12.49 -9.08
N GLN A 46 -19.01 13.09 -8.18
CA GLN A 46 -18.94 12.73 -6.75
C GLN A 46 -19.47 11.31 -6.55
N ALA A 47 -18.63 10.44 -6.00
CA ALA A 47 -19.01 9.15 -5.46
C ALA A 47 -19.35 9.28 -3.98
N GLU A 48 -20.46 8.69 -3.55
CA GLU A 48 -20.94 8.74 -2.18
C GLU A 48 -20.52 7.48 -1.41
N PHE A 49 -19.92 7.68 -0.24
CA PHE A 49 -19.51 6.61 0.67
C PHE A 49 -20.17 6.82 2.04
N ILE A 50 -20.95 5.83 2.49
CA ILE A 50 -21.58 5.85 3.81
C ILE A 50 -20.70 5.04 4.76
N ILE A 51 -20.07 5.71 5.72
CA ILE A 51 -19.09 5.09 6.63
C ILE A 51 -19.54 5.31 8.07
N HIS A 52 -19.43 4.25 8.88
CA HIS A 52 -19.72 4.37 10.29
C HIS A 52 -18.58 5.13 11.01
N LEU A 53 -18.93 6.15 11.79
CA LEU A 53 -17.98 7.03 12.48
C LEU A 53 -16.96 6.31 13.36
N LYS A 54 -17.30 5.11 13.89
CA LYS A 54 -16.37 4.31 14.70
C LYS A 54 -15.12 3.88 13.94
N HIS A 55 -15.20 3.73 12.61
CA HIS A 55 -14.06 3.33 11.80
C HIS A 55 -13.12 4.50 11.51
N LEU A 56 -13.67 5.71 11.33
CA LEU A 56 -12.86 6.90 11.03
C LEU A 56 -12.24 7.50 12.30
N ARG A 57 -12.98 7.47 13.41
CA ARG A 57 -12.55 8.12 14.65
C ARG A 57 -11.32 7.48 15.25
N GLY A 58 -10.38 8.31 15.68
CA GLY A 58 -9.10 7.90 16.25
C GLY A 58 -8.13 7.26 15.25
N LYS A 59 -8.53 7.08 13.98
CA LYS A 59 -7.66 6.58 12.91
C LYS A 59 -7.09 7.72 12.06
N SER A 60 -7.80 8.84 11.95
CA SER A 60 -7.40 9.99 11.13
C SER A 60 -7.69 11.29 11.84
N SER A 61 -6.65 12.10 12.05
CA SER A 61 -6.77 13.42 12.68
C SER A 61 -7.65 14.38 11.87
N PHE A 62 -7.65 14.28 10.54
CA PHE A 62 -8.53 15.04 9.67
C PHE A 62 -10.01 14.72 9.94
N PHE A 63 -10.37 13.44 9.96
CA PHE A 63 -11.75 13.03 10.19
C PHE A 63 -12.19 13.31 11.63
N ASP A 64 -11.31 13.13 12.62
CA ASP A 64 -11.59 13.51 14.01
C ASP A 64 -11.91 15.00 14.16
N ALA A 65 -11.18 15.87 13.44
CA ALA A 65 -11.42 17.30 13.46
C ALA A 65 -12.72 17.70 12.74
N LYS A 66 -13.05 17.03 11.63
CA LYS A 66 -14.22 17.34 10.79
C LYS A 66 -15.53 16.75 11.30
N LEU A 67 -15.49 15.61 11.99
CA LEU A 67 -16.68 14.79 12.30
C LEU A 67 -17.00 14.67 13.81
N LYS A 68 -17.13 15.82 14.49
CA LYS A 68 -17.41 15.87 15.93
C LYS A 68 -18.74 15.23 16.33
N GLU A 69 -19.81 15.39 15.54
CA GLU A 69 -21.15 14.89 15.90
C GLU A 69 -21.86 14.08 14.82
N GLY A 70 -21.24 13.88 13.65
CA GLY A 70 -21.90 13.39 12.44
C GLY A 70 -21.70 14.37 11.29
N GLY A 71 -22.28 14.06 10.13
CA GLY A 71 -22.33 14.97 8.99
C GLY A 71 -21.73 14.42 7.70
N SER A 72 -21.57 15.33 6.74
CA SER A 72 -20.96 15.04 5.45
C SER A 72 -19.57 15.65 5.33
N VAL A 73 -18.68 14.97 4.59
CA VAL A 73 -17.34 15.46 4.26
C VAL A 73 -17.16 15.37 2.75
N GLU A 74 -16.67 16.46 2.15
CA GLU A 74 -16.39 16.51 0.72
C GLU A 74 -14.88 16.43 0.46
N LEU A 75 -14.50 15.57 -0.47
CA LEU A 75 -13.15 15.31 -0.95
C LEU A 75 -13.13 15.42 -2.49
N PRO A 76 -13.38 16.62 -3.06
CA PRO A 76 -13.67 16.78 -4.48
C PRO A 76 -12.47 16.53 -5.41
N ASN A 77 -11.24 16.57 -4.88
CA ASN A 77 -10.02 16.42 -5.65
C ASN A 77 -9.42 15.01 -5.54
N ASP A 78 -10.10 14.11 -4.84
CA ASP A 78 -9.61 12.77 -4.57
C ASP A 78 -10.21 11.74 -5.51
N ASP A 79 -9.42 10.70 -5.77
CA ASP A 79 -9.84 9.58 -6.60
C ASP A 79 -10.74 8.64 -5.78
N PRO A 80 -12.00 8.41 -6.19
CA PRO A 80 -12.91 7.49 -5.52
C PRO A 80 -12.34 6.07 -5.35
N SER A 81 -11.53 5.59 -6.30
CA SER A 81 -10.94 4.25 -6.23
C SER A 81 -9.87 4.12 -5.14
N ILE A 82 -9.15 5.21 -4.85
CA ILE A 82 -8.17 5.26 -3.76
C ILE A 82 -8.90 5.35 -2.42
N PHE A 83 -9.98 6.12 -2.37
CA PHE A 83 -10.81 6.21 -1.17
C PHE A 83 -11.51 4.87 -0.85
N ASP A 84 -12.00 4.15 -1.85
CA ASP A 84 -12.56 2.81 -1.69
C ASP A 84 -11.56 1.84 -1.04
N ARG A 85 -10.30 1.84 -1.51
CA ARG A 85 -9.21 1.05 -0.87
C ARG A 85 -8.95 1.47 0.58
N PHE A 86 -9.04 2.76 0.87
CA PHE A 86 -8.93 3.26 2.24
C PHE A 86 -10.07 2.74 3.12
N VAL A 87 -11.31 2.72 2.61
CA VAL A 87 -12.47 2.16 3.31
C VAL A 87 -12.31 0.65 3.54
N ASN A 88 -11.85 -0.10 2.54
CA ASN A 88 -11.56 -1.52 2.69
C ASN A 88 -10.52 -1.77 3.78
N TRP A 89 -9.45 -0.95 3.82
CA TRP A 89 -8.47 -1.00 4.90
C TRP A 89 -9.08 -0.70 6.28
N LEU A 90 -9.95 0.31 6.39
CA LEU A 90 -10.62 0.63 7.65
C LEU A 90 -11.49 -0.51 8.18
N GLN A 91 -12.09 -1.29 7.29
CA GLN A 91 -12.98 -2.40 7.63
C GLN A 91 -12.20 -3.66 8.01
N HIS A 92 -11.13 -3.97 7.28
CA HIS A 92 -10.47 -5.27 7.41
C HIS A 92 -9.05 -5.20 8.02
N ASN A 93 -8.51 -4.01 8.25
CA ASN A 93 -7.12 -3.77 8.69
C ASN A 93 -6.03 -4.38 7.78
N TYR A 94 -6.34 -4.69 6.52
CA TYR A 94 -5.35 -5.03 5.50
C TYR A 94 -5.57 -4.16 4.26
N VAL A 95 -4.50 -3.89 3.51
CA VAL A 95 -4.60 -3.15 2.26
C VAL A 95 -4.84 -4.16 1.14
N ASP A 96 -5.99 -4.03 0.49
CA ASP A 96 -6.34 -4.89 -0.64
C ASP A 96 -5.29 -4.78 -1.74
N ASP A 97 -4.82 -5.94 -2.15
CA ASP A 97 -3.61 -6.17 -2.92
C ASP A 97 -3.89 -6.38 -4.40
N ASN A 98 -5.06 -5.89 -4.85
CA ASN A 98 -5.46 -5.67 -6.24
C ASN A 98 -4.45 -4.77 -6.98
N ILE A 99 -3.24 -5.30 -7.16
CA ILE A 99 -2.09 -4.75 -7.84
C ILE A 99 -2.17 -5.23 -9.27
N ILE A 100 -2.09 -4.30 -10.21
CA ILE A 100 -2.14 -4.61 -11.62
C ILE A 100 -0.79 -5.22 -12.01
N VAL A 101 -0.80 -6.47 -12.48
CA VAL A 101 0.38 -7.12 -13.06
C VAL A 101 0.49 -6.68 -14.53
N CYS A 102 1.39 -5.76 -14.83
CA CYS A 102 1.69 -5.33 -16.20
C CYS A 102 3.04 -5.89 -16.62
N ALA A 103 3.09 -6.66 -17.71
CA ALA A 103 4.34 -7.17 -18.27
C ALA A 103 5.26 -7.87 -17.23
N ARG A 104 4.66 -8.72 -16.38
CA ARG A 104 5.33 -9.43 -15.26
C ARG A 104 5.88 -8.52 -14.15
N ARG A 105 5.35 -7.30 -14.03
CA ARG A 105 5.69 -6.37 -12.95
C ARG A 105 4.45 -5.97 -12.18
N HIS A 106 4.60 -5.91 -10.87
CA HIS A 106 3.57 -5.42 -9.96
C HIS A 106 3.54 -3.88 -10.00
N ARG A 107 2.46 -3.28 -10.51
CA ARG A 107 2.26 -1.82 -10.48
C ARG A 107 1.81 -1.34 -9.12
N ILE A 108 2.72 -0.69 -8.39
CA ILE A 108 2.45 -0.20 -7.03
C ILE A 108 1.85 1.22 -7.00
N ASP A 109 1.49 1.79 -8.15
CA ASP A 109 0.89 3.14 -8.24
C ASP A 109 -0.31 3.33 -7.30
N PRO A 110 -1.29 2.40 -7.21
CA PRO A 110 -2.42 2.56 -6.29
C PRO A 110 -1.99 2.60 -4.83
N LEU A 111 -0.93 1.85 -4.47
CA LEU A 111 -0.37 1.87 -3.11
C LEU A 111 0.29 3.23 -2.81
N ILE A 112 1.04 3.80 -3.77
CA ILE A 112 1.64 5.13 -3.61
C ILE A 112 0.54 6.18 -3.40
N HIS A 113 -0.51 6.16 -4.22
CA HIS A 113 -1.63 7.12 -4.08
C HIS A 113 -2.39 6.93 -2.76
N LEU A 114 -2.60 5.69 -2.31
CA LEU A 114 -3.20 5.42 -1.01
C LEU A 114 -2.33 5.93 0.15
N TYR A 115 -1.00 5.78 0.06
CA TYR A 115 -0.07 6.34 1.05
C TYR A 115 -0.16 7.87 1.10
N LEU A 116 -0.20 8.53 -0.07
CA LEU A 116 -0.32 9.99 -0.16
C LEU A 116 -1.65 10.49 0.41
N PHE A 117 -2.73 9.79 0.09
CA PHE A 117 -4.05 10.05 0.67
C PHE A 117 -3.99 9.95 2.21
N ALA A 118 -3.49 8.82 2.74
CA ALA A 118 -3.34 8.57 4.17
C ALA A 118 -2.43 9.59 4.86
N HIS A 119 -1.35 10.01 4.19
CA HIS A 119 -0.46 11.08 4.67
C HIS A 119 -1.22 12.39 4.84
N ARG A 120 -1.97 12.82 3.83
CA ARG A 120 -2.69 14.11 3.85
C ARG A 120 -3.80 14.14 4.89
N ILE A 121 -4.49 13.03 5.13
CA ILE A 121 -5.54 12.94 6.16
C ILE A 121 -5.01 12.58 7.56
N GLY A 122 -3.69 12.45 7.72
CA GLY A 122 -3.06 12.12 9.01
C GLY A 122 -3.44 10.73 9.54
N CYS A 123 -3.56 9.73 8.67
CA CYS A 123 -3.87 8.34 9.03
C CYS A 123 -2.61 7.47 9.07
N VAL A 124 -1.92 7.47 10.22
CA VAL A 124 -0.63 6.76 10.39
C VAL A 124 -0.76 5.25 10.17
N GLY A 125 -1.81 4.63 10.72
CA GLY A 125 -2.01 3.18 10.58
C GLY A 125 -2.15 2.73 9.12
N CYS A 126 -2.81 3.52 8.27
CA CYS A 126 -2.95 3.21 6.85
C CYS A 126 -1.60 3.37 6.14
N LYS A 127 -0.85 4.43 6.44
CA LYS A 127 0.51 4.62 5.89
C LYS A 127 1.41 3.41 6.20
N ASP A 128 1.39 2.93 7.45
CA ASP A 128 2.21 1.80 7.86
C ASP A 128 1.79 0.49 7.18
N ALA A 129 0.48 0.26 7.03
CA ALA A 129 -0.03 -0.89 6.30
C ALA A 129 0.40 -0.87 4.82
N VAL A 130 0.30 0.30 4.17
CA VAL A 130 0.78 0.47 2.79
C VAL A 130 2.29 0.25 2.68
N MET A 131 3.08 0.75 3.63
CA MET A 131 4.52 0.51 3.67
C MET A 131 4.85 -0.97 3.83
N ALA A 132 4.08 -1.72 4.63
CA ALA A 132 4.26 -3.16 4.76
C ALA A 132 4.03 -3.87 3.41
N GLU A 133 2.97 -3.51 2.69
CA GLU A 133 2.68 -4.06 1.37
C GLU A 133 3.74 -3.72 0.32
N ILE A 134 4.17 -2.46 0.24
CA ILE A 134 5.24 -2.07 -0.70
C ILE A 134 6.53 -2.85 -0.43
N ASN A 135 6.87 -3.07 0.84
CA ASN A 135 8.04 -3.89 1.20
C ASN A 135 7.88 -5.38 0.85
N ARG A 136 6.65 -5.91 0.91
CA ARG A 136 6.32 -7.28 0.49
C ARG A 136 6.60 -7.44 -1.01
N TYR A 137 6.00 -6.57 -1.81
CA TYR A 137 6.06 -6.68 -3.27
C TYR A 137 7.38 -6.27 -3.87
N TRP A 138 8.19 -5.45 -3.20
CA TRP A 138 9.45 -4.97 -3.80
C TRP A 138 10.39 -6.11 -4.25
N LYS A 139 10.31 -7.27 -3.60
CA LYS A 139 11.05 -8.48 -3.98
C LYS A 139 10.59 -9.09 -5.30
N ASP A 140 9.36 -8.82 -5.71
CA ASP A 140 8.66 -9.46 -6.82
C ASP A 140 8.68 -8.60 -8.10
N ASN A 141 9.74 -7.80 -8.32
CA ASN A 141 9.91 -6.97 -9.53
C ASN A 141 8.80 -5.92 -9.72
N CYS A 142 8.63 -5.05 -8.71
CA CYS A 142 7.70 -3.93 -8.77
C CYS A 142 8.12 -2.83 -9.74
N CYS A 143 7.12 -2.11 -10.25
CA CYS A 143 7.33 -0.80 -10.88
C CYS A 143 6.28 0.21 -10.40
N ALA A 144 6.65 1.50 -10.48
CA ALA A 144 5.72 2.61 -10.36
C ALA A 144 5.80 3.45 -11.62
N GLY A 145 4.67 3.94 -12.10
CA GLY A 145 4.61 4.86 -13.23
C GLY A 145 5.14 6.24 -12.86
N ALA A 146 5.60 6.99 -13.87
CA ALA A 146 6.15 8.33 -13.67
C ALA A 146 5.18 9.28 -12.94
N ALA A 147 3.88 9.22 -13.25
CA ALA A 147 2.87 10.07 -12.60
C ALA A 147 2.80 9.86 -11.08
N ALA A 148 2.88 8.62 -10.60
CA ALA A 148 2.86 8.31 -9.17
C ALA A 148 4.13 8.83 -8.47
N ILE A 149 5.29 8.73 -9.12
CA ILE A 149 6.57 9.25 -8.59
C ILE A 149 6.57 10.78 -8.54
N VAL A 150 6.01 11.44 -9.56
CA VAL A 150 5.83 12.89 -9.56
C VAL A 150 4.91 13.33 -8.43
N ALA A 151 3.73 12.71 -8.30
CA ALA A 151 2.79 13.00 -7.22
C ALA A 151 3.42 12.81 -5.83
N LEU A 152 4.23 11.76 -5.65
CA LEU A 152 5.00 11.54 -4.43
C LEU A 152 5.97 12.69 -4.16
N SER A 153 6.75 13.08 -5.18
CA SER A 153 7.78 14.11 -5.06
C SER A 153 7.21 15.50 -4.77
N GLU A 154 6.00 15.78 -5.22
CA GLU A 154 5.30 17.03 -4.95
C GLU A 154 4.62 17.04 -3.57
N SER A 155 4.25 15.87 -3.05
CA SER A 155 3.41 15.76 -1.86
C SER A 155 4.17 15.50 -0.56
N VAL A 156 5.38 14.92 -0.63
CA VAL A 156 6.16 14.58 0.57
C VAL A 156 7.62 15.01 0.47
N ASP A 157 8.21 15.34 1.61
CA ASP A 157 9.62 15.71 1.72
C ASP A 157 10.54 14.51 1.40
N PRO A 158 11.76 14.72 0.83
CA PRO A 158 12.71 13.64 0.58
C PRO A 158 13.14 12.85 1.83
N SER A 159 12.91 13.38 3.03
CA SER A 159 13.12 12.67 4.29
C SER A 159 12.02 11.66 4.62
N ASP A 160 10.86 11.70 3.96
CA ASP A 160 9.74 10.78 4.17
C ASP A 160 10.15 9.33 3.90
N ARG A 161 9.57 8.42 4.69
CA ARG A 161 9.93 7.00 4.69
C ARG A 161 9.64 6.34 3.34
N LEU A 162 8.47 6.60 2.73
CA LEU A 162 8.13 6.01 1.44
C LEU A 162 9.07 6.52 0.35
N TYR A 163 9.35 7.82 0.36
CA TYR A 163 10.26 8.46 -0.59
C TYR A 163 11.64 7.79 -0.59
N LYS A 164 12.25 7.64 0.61
CA LYS A 164 13.55 6.96 0.76
C LYS A 164 13.52 5.51 0.31
N VAL A 165 12.46 4.78 0.64
CA VAL A 165 12.31 3.38 0.24
C VAL A 165 12.26 3.28 -1.28
N LEU A 166 11.41 4.08 -1.94
CA LEU A 166 11.28 4.09 -3.40
C LEU A 166 12.55 4.57 -4.10
N ALA A 167 13.22 5.61 -3.61
CA ALA A 167 14.49 6.06 -4.20
C ALA A 167 15.57 4.97 -4.16
N ARG A 168 15.70 4.27 -3.02
CA ARG A 168 16.64 3.15 -2.85
C ARG A 168 16.26 1.96 -3.74
N ALA A 169 14.99 1.65 -3.77
CA ALA A 169 14.38 0.61 -4.58
C ALA A 169 14.67 0.81 -6.08
N PHE A 170 14.36 1.98 -6.63
CA PHE A 170 14.66 2.31 -8.03
C PHE A 170 16.17 2.33 -8.34
N ALA A 171 17.01 2.72 -7.37
CA ALA A 171 18.46 2.61 -7.52
C ALA A 171 18.94 1.15 -7.62
N PHE A 172 18.17 0.17 -7.13
CA PHE A 172 18.48 -1.24 -7.32
C PHE A 172 18.21 -1.72 -8.73
N THR A 173 17.11 -1.27 -9.33
CA THR A 173 16.65 -1.70 -10.67
C THR A 173 17.34 -0.95 -11.81
N TYR A 174 17.89 0.24 -11.56
CA TYR A 174 18.62 1.03 -12.58
C TYR A 174 19.86 0.33 -13.16
N ASP A 175 20.42 -0.57 -12.37
CA ASP A 175 21.71 -1.24 -12.63
C ASP A 175 21.55 -2.57 -13.38
N ASP A 176 20.31 -3.03 -13.58
CA ASP A 176 20.02 -4.16 -14.43
C ASP A 176 19.85 -3.63 -15.86
N ASP A 177 20.89 -3.74 -16.68
CA ASP A 177 20.90 -3.45 -18.14
C ASP A 177 19.73 -4.10 -18.91
N ALA A 178 18.99 -4.97 -18.24
CA ALA A 178 17.87 -5.73 -18.76
C ALA A 178 16.63 -4.88 -19.12
N LEU A 179 16.36 -3.74 -18.47
CA LEU A 179 15.05 -3.09 -18.64
C LEU A 179 15.09 -1.56 -18.61
N PRO A 180 14.52 -0.87 -19.64
CA PRO A 180 14.40 0.58 -19.62
C PRO A 180 13.48 0.99 -18.47
N ILE A 181 14.06 1.63 -17.45
CA ILE A 181 13.27 2.39 -16.48
C ILE A 181 12.59 3.50 -17.27
N ASP A 182 11.31 3.72 -17.03
CA ASP A 182 10.61 4.90 -17.53
C ASP A 182 11.26 6.14 -16.91
N THR A 183 12.25 6.69 -17.61
CA THR A 183 12.98 7.89 -17.20
C THR A 183 12.17 9.17 -17.40
N ALA A 184 10.89 9.10 -17.83
CA ALA A 184 10.06 10.29 -17.98
C ALA A 184 9.93 11.09 -16.68
N PHE A 185 9.98 10.41 -15.51
CA PHE A 185 9.97 11.09 -14.22
C PHE A 185 11.26 11.88 -13.95
N VAL A 186 12.40 11.58 -14.59
CA VAL A 186 13.68 12.25 -14.30
C VAL A 186 13.59 13.75 -14.53
N ARG A 187 12.84 14.16 -15.57
CA ARG A 187 12.60 15.57 -15.87
C ARG A 187 11.52 16.19 -14.97
N GLN A 188 10.50 15.41 -14.61
CA GLN A 188 9.32 15.90 -13.88
C GLN A 188 9.52 15.90 -12.35
N ALA A 189 10.38 15.03 -11.84
CA ALA A 189 10.69 14.84 -10.42
C ALA A 189 12.22 14.85 -10.17
N PRO A 190 12.91 15.98 -10.42
CA PRO A 190 14.37 16.06 -10.39
C PRO A 190 14.96 15.77 -9.00
N GLN A 191 14.24 16.13 -7.92
CA GLN A 191 14.67 15.82 -6.56
C GLN A 191 14.68 14.31 -6.28
N PHE A 192 13.68 13.59 -6.80
CA PHE A 192 13.60 12.15 -6.65
C PHE A 192 14.68 11.46 -7.46
N ALA A 193 14.89 11.92 -8.71
CA ALA A 193 16.00 11.46 -9.52
C ALA A 193 17.36 11.69 -8.85
N ALA A 194 17.58 12.85 -8.23
CA ALA A 194 18.81 13.13 -7.49
C ALA A 194 18.99 12.19 -6.28
N SER A 195 17.92 11.92 -5.53
CA SER A 195 17.93 11.00 -4.39
C SER A 195 18.21 9.56 -4.83
N MET A 196 17.58 9.11 -5.92
CA MET A 196 17.85 7.82 -6.54
C MET A 196 19.31 7.69 -6.97
N LEU A 197 19.86 8.69 -7.68
CA LEU A 197 21.27 8.69 -8.09
C LEU A 197 22.24 8.69 -6.90
N GLN A 198 21.88 9.34 -5.79
CA GLN A 198 22.66 9.27 -4.57
C GLN A 198 22.72 7.85 -4.01
N GLU A 199 21.60 7.11 -4.05
CA GLU A 199 21.54 5.70 -3.64
C GLU A 199 22.33 4.79 -4.60
N VAL A 200 22.29 5.04 -5.91
CA VAL A 200 23.15 4.34 -6.90
C VAL A 200 24.62 4.52 -6.54
N ARG A 201 25.08 5.77 -6.32
CA ARG A 201 26.47 6.06 -5.93
C ARG A 201 26.86 5.39 -4.62
N LYS A 202 25.98 5.42 -3.60
CA LYS A 202 26.21 4.72 -2.32
C LYS A 202 26.41 3.22 -2.52
N ARG A 203 25.63 2.61 -3.42
CA ARG A 203 25.74 1.19 -3.75
C ARG A 203 27.05 0.86 -4.49
N GLU A 204 27.42 1.65 -5.49
CA GLU A 204 28.70 1.48 -6.21
C GLU A 204 29.91 1.60 -5.28
N MET A 205 29.88 2.55 -4.34
CA MET A 205 30.93 2.69 -3.32
C MET A 205 31.02 1.44 -2.42
N ARG A 206 29.89 0.82 -2.08
CA ARG A 206 29.85 -0.44 -1.33
C ARG A 206 30.41 -1.61 -2.14
N ARG A 207 30.06 -1.71 -3.43
CA ARG A 207 30.52 -2.79 -4.34
C ARG A 207 32.00 -2.70 -4.67
N SER A 208 32.53 -1.51 -4.90
CA SER A 208 33.94 -1.29 -5.24
C SER A 208 34.90 -1.48 -4.05
N GLY A 209 34.41 -1.84 -2.86
CA GLY A 209 35.23 -1.99 -1.66
C GLY A 209 35.80 -0.66 -1.12
N LYS A 210 35.55 0.47 -1.80
CA LYS A 210 35.99 1.81 -1.39
C LYS A 210 35.29 2.31 -0.12
N PHE A 211 34.24 1.62 0.34
CA PHE A 211 33.60 1.88 1.63
C PHE A 211 34.37 1.31 2.84
N ARG A 212 35.53 0.66 2.65
CA ARG A 212 36.39 0.26 3.78
C ARG A 212 37.21 1.44 4.29
N ARG A 213 36.86 1.88 5.51
CA ARG A 213 37.60 2.77 6.45
C ARG A 213 37.40 4.28 6.26
N ARG A 214 36.19 4.76 6.53
CA ARG A 214 36.02 5.93 7.40
C ARG A 214 34.96 5.58 8.46
N THR A 215 35.38 4.74 9.39
CA THR A 215 34.76 4.67 10.71
C THR A 215 35.85 5.15 11.66
N VAL A 216 35.91 6.46 11.85
CA VAL A 216 36.56 7.06 13.00
C VAL A 216 35.49 7.94 13.61
N MET A 217 35.04 7.50 14.79
CA MET A 217 34.48 8.26 15.90
C MET A 217 33.48 9.37 15.50
N GLU A 218 32.19 9.13 15.71
CA GLU A 218 31.36 10.08 16.45
C GLU A 218 30.03 9.43 16.85
N ASP A 219 29.89 9.38 18.17
CA ASP A 219 28.70 9.40 19.00
C ASP A 219 27.87 8.13 19.28
N ASP A 220 27.97 7.80 20.55
CA ASP A 220 27.28 6.78 21.33
C ASP A 220 25.77 6.82 21.15
N TYR A 221 25.23 5.73 20.61
CA TYR A 221 23.91 5.23 21.00
C TYR A 221 24.12 3.81 21.55
N GLN A 222 24.47 3.74 22.84
CA GLN A 222 24.33 2.50 23.60
C GLN A 222 22.84 2.24 23.84
N VAL A 223 22.26 1.34 23.04
CA VAL A 223 21.07 0.61 23.46
C VAL A 223 21.56 -0.63 24.19
N THR A 224 21.60 -0.57 25.52
CA THR A 224 21.83 -1.75 26.36
C THR A 224 20.58 -2.62 26.32
N CYS A 225 20.63 -3.69 25.52
CA CYS A 225 19.72 -4.83 25.71
C CYS A 225 20.36 -5.74 26.76
N GLU A 226 19.90 -5.66 28.01
CA GLU A 226 20.18 -6.67 29.02
C GLU A 226 19.56 -7.99 28.59
N ALA A 227 20.40 -9.00 28.35
CA ALA A 227 19.98 -10.35 28.06
C ALA A 227 19.78 -11.11 29.39
N THR A 228 18.52 -11.40 29.73
CA THR A 228 18.20 -12.34 30.81
C THR A 228 18.31 -13.78 30.29
N PRO A 229 19.09 -14.67 30.92
CA PRO A 229 19.13 -16.07 30.54
C PRO A 229 18.01 -16.84 31.23
N MET A 230 17.12 -17.47 30.47
CA MET A 230 16.16 -18.45 31.00
C MET A 230 16.28 -19.74 30.21
N GLY A 231 16.52 -20.81 30.96
CA GLY A 231 17.06 -22.07 30.47
C GLY A 231 16.09 -22.98 29.71
N SER A 232 16.71 -23.94 29.05
CA SER A 232 16.07 -25.15 28.53
C SER A 232 15.58 -26.04 29.68
N PRO A 233 14.58 -26.89 29.42
CA PRO A 233 14.95 -28.30 29.32
C PRO A 233 14.31 -29.06 28.16
N LEU A 234 14.99 -30.18 27.88
CA LEU A 234 14.76 -31.26 26.93
C LEU A 234 13.34 -31.85 26.94
N ASN A 235 12.91 -32.36 25.79
CA ASN A 235 12.42 -33.75 25.72
C ASN A 235 12.48 -34.32 24.29
N ASP A 236 13.10 -35.50 24.21
CA ASP A 236 13.17 -36.42 23.09
C ASP A 236 11.82 -37.14 22.89
N THR A 237 11.42 -37.41 21.65
CA THR A 237 11.16 -38.79 21.14
C THR A 237 10.89 -38.81 19.62
N PRO A 238 11.19 -39.93 18.91
CA PRO A 238 11.23 -40.02 17.45
C PRO A 238 9.98 -40.71 16.86
N GLY A 239 9.76 -40.54 15.54
CA GLY A 239 8.70 -41.26 14.81
C GLY A 239 8.69 -41.00 13.29
N ASP A 240 9.54 -41.76 12.59
CA ASP A 240 9.41 -42.36 11.25
C ASP A 240 8.46 -41.85 10.14
N SER A 241 9.05 -41.86 8.94
CA SER A 241 8.54 -42.50 7.69
C SER A 241 7.93 -41.64 6.57
N MET A 242 8.76 -41.53 5.52
CA MET A 242 8.51 -41.74 4.07
C MET A 242 7.31 -41.09 3.36
N GLY A 243 7.63 -40.43 2.24
CA GLY A 243 6.71 -40.32 1.10
C GLY A 243 7.01 -39.18 0.12
N ASP A 244 8.09 -39.30 -0.67
CA ASP A 244 8.18 -38.70 -2.01
C ASP A 244 7.29 -39.53 -2.98
N PRO A 245 6.73 -38.98 -4.10
CA PRO A 245 7.54 -38.32 -5.13
C PRO A 245 6.90 -37.19 -5.98
N LEU A 246 7.80 -36.37 -6.52
CA LEU A 246 7.87 -35.81 -7.89
C LEU A 246 6.56 -35.65 -8.69
N GLY A 247 6.20 -34.40 -8.95
CA GLY A 247 5.27 -33.98 -10.01
C GLY A 247 5.83 -32.76 -10.74
N ASP A 248 6.48 -33.05 -11.86
CA ASP A 248 7.00 -32.11 -12.85
C ASP A 248 5.83 -31.45 -13.61
N SER A 249 5.78 -30.11 -13.64
CA SER A 249 4.87 -29.38 -14.53
C SER A 249 5.56 -28.14 -15.07
N SER A 250 6.31 -28.35 -16.16
CA SER A 250 6.67 -27.33 -17.12
C SER A 250 5.40 -26.72 -17.72
N VAL A 251 5.17 -25.43 -17.49
CA VAL A 251 4.14 -24.66 -18.21
C VAL A 251 4.86 -23.59 -19.02
N ASP A 252 4.80 -23.73 -20.33
CA ASP A 252 5.28 -22.75 -21.31
C ASP A 252 4.55 -21.42 -21.16
N PRO A 253 5.25 -20.27 -21.16
CA PRO A 253 4.58 -18.98 -21.29
C PRO A 253 4.21 -18.72 -22.75
N LEU A 254 2.90 -18.69 -23.00
CA LEU A 254 2.27 -18.13 -24.20
C LEU A 254 2.84 -16.74 -24.52
N PHE A 255 3.32 -16.60 -25.75
CA PHE A 255 3.60 -15.33 -26.40
C PHE A 255 2.31 -14.52 -26.50
N CYS A 256 2.30 -13.29 -25.96
CA CYS A 256 1.33 -12.28 -26.37
C CYS A 256 1.97 -11.42 -27.45
N ASP A 257 1.47 -11.58 -28.67
CA ASP A 257 1.75 -10.74 -29.82
C ASP A 257 1.47 -9.27 -29.48
N THR A 258 2.47 -8.43 -29.70
CA THR A 258 2.32 -6.97 -29.66
C THR A 258 2.06 -6.54 -31.10
N GLU A 259 0.81 -6.24 -31.44
CA GLU A 259 0.47 -5.62 -32.73
C GLU A 259 1.17 -4.26 -32.84
N ALA A 260 2.04 -4.17 -33.85
CA ALA A 260 2.66 -2.93 -34.27
C ALA A 260 1.60 -2.03 -34.93
N VAL A 261 1.28 -0.91 -34.29
CA VAL A 261 0.55 0.18 -34.94
C VAL A 261 1.48 0.83 -35.96
N ASN A 262 1.24 0.52 -37.23
CA ASN A 262 1.83 1.20 -38.38
C ASN A 262 1.28 2.64 -38.44
N LEU A 263 2.10 3.63 -38.11
CA LEU A 263 1.88 5.01 -38.51
C LEU A 263 2.54 5.23 -39.88
N LYS A 264 1.73 5.17 -40.94
CA LYS A 264 2.02 5.77 -42.24
C LYS A 264 0.75 6.43 -42.77
N GLY A 265 0.85 7.71 -43.10
CA GLY A 265 -0.16 8.49 -43.83
C GLY A 265 -0.77 9.59 -43.00
#